data_AF-A0AAE1FFX4-F1
#
_entry.id   AF-A0AAE1FFX4-F1
#
_cell.length_a   1.000
_cell.length_b   1.000
_cell.length_c   1.000
_cell.angle_alpha   90.00
_cell.angle_beta   90.00
_cell.angle_gamma   90.00
#
_symmetry.space_group_name_H-M   'P 1'
#
loop_
_entity.id
_entity.type
_entity.pdbx_description
1 polymer ?
#
loop_
_entity_poly.entity_id
_entity_poly.type
_entity_poly.pdbx_seq_one_letter_code
_entity_poly.pdbx_strand_id
1 'polypeptide(L)'
;MNRQQTAIAKRAQIIALHDEGLSSRVIAQRLAVSRTTVQKWIHRHEEIGNLLDAERRPRPRLTSRAQDEAIQQAVRDDPFTNAVSIRKRLRLNLRPSKHIRGGQERTCHGEGLGVDLHSRHG
;
A
#
# COMPACT_ATOMS: atom_id res chain seq x y z
N MET A 1 1.69 -14.25 -23.27
CA MET A 1 2.16 -12.89 -22.96
C MET A 1 1.70 -12.46 -21.58
N ASN A 2 2.59 -11.92 -20.75
CA ASN A 2 2.27 -11.47 -19.39
C ASN A 2 1.44 -10.17 -19.42
N ARG A 3 0.40 -10.06 -18.57
CA ARG A 3 -0.46 -8.86 -18.45
C ARG A 3 0.36 -7.56 -18.29
N GLN A 4 1.45 -7.61 -17.54
CA GLN A 4 2.33 -6.45 -17.33
C GLN A 4 3.01 -6.00 -18.63
N GLN A 5 3.51 -6.93 -19.43
CA GLN A 5 4.16 -6.62 -20.72
C GLN A 5 3.17 -5.97 -21.70
N THR A 6 1.93 -6.48 -21.76
CA THR A 6 0.89 -5.88 -22.61
C THR A 6 0.49 -4.47 -22.16
N ALA A 7 0.51 -4.19 -20.86
CA ALA A 7 0.21 -2.87 -20.33
C ALA A 7 1.32 -1.86 -20.63
N ILE A 8 2.59 -2.26 -20.46
CA ILE A 8 3.75 -1.42 -20.79
C ILE A 8 3.77 -1.08 -22.28
N ALA A 9 3.56 -2.08 -23.15
CA ALA A 9 3.51 -1.86 -24.60
C ALA A 9 2.45 -0.83 -25.00
N LYS A 10 1.24 -0.90 -24.41
CA LYS A 10 0.18 0.08 -24.66
C LYS A 10 0.55 1.48 -24.16
N ARG A 11 1.20 1.60 -23.00
CA ARG A 11 1.66 2.89 -22.45
C ARG A 11 2.75 3.53 -23.32
N ALA A 12 3.69 2.71 -23.81
CA ALA A 12 4.71 3.15 -24.75
C ALA A 12 4.10 3.65 -26.07
N GLN A 13 3.10 2.94 -26.61
CA GLN A 13 2.35 3.39 -27.79
C GLN A 13 1.63 4.73 -27.55
N ILE A 14 1.05 4.95 -26.37
CA ILE A 14 0.42 6.24 -26.03
C ILE A 14 1.43 7.39 -26.14
N ILE A 15 2.64 7.20 -25.61
CA ILE A 15 3.67 8.24 -25.59
C ILE A 15 4.26 8.46 -26.97
N ALA A 16 4.57 7.39 -27.71
CA ALA A 16 5.06 7.52 -29.08
C ALA A 16 4.09 8.32 -29.95
N LEU A 17 2.79 8.04 -29.88
CA LEU A 17 1.77 8.78 -30.62
C LEU A 17 1.61 10.24 -30.12
N HIS A 18 1.85 10.49 -28.83
CA HIS A 18 1.84 11.84 -28.29
C HIS A 18 3.05 12.66 -28.79
N ASP A 19 4.23 12.04 -28.84
CA ASP A 19 5.46 12.64 -29.35
C ASP A 19 5.37 12.92 -30.86
N GLU A 20 4.59 12.12 -31.60
CA GLU A 20 4.19 12.39 -32.99
C GLU A 20 3.24 13.61 -33.13
N GLY A 21 2.78 14.20 -32.03
CA GLY A 21 1.90 15.37 -32.01
C GLY A 21 0.40 15.07 -32.14
N LEU A 22 -0.02 13.80 -31.98
CA LEU A 22 -1.43 13.43 -32.04
C LEU A 22 -2.17 13.88 -30.77
N SER A 23 -3.39 14.39 -30.95
CA SER A 23 -4.23 14.77 -29.80
C SER A 23 -4.64 13.55 -28.96
N SER A 24 -4.79 13.72 -27.65
CA SER A 24 -5.20 12.64 -26.74
C SER A 24 -6.53 11.97 -27.13
N ARG A 25 -7.43 12.69 -27.83
CA ARG A 25 -8.70 12.15 -28.34
C ARG A 25 -8.46 11.13 -29.45
N VAL A 26 -7.58 11.45 -30.40
CA VAL A 26 -7.25 10.56 -31.53
C VAL A 26 -6.51 9.31 -31.02
N ILE A 27 -5.57 9.49 -30.09
CA ILE A 27 -4.85 8.39 -29.45
C ILE A 27 -5.81 7.43 -28.73
N ALA A 28 -6.77 7.97 -27.97
CA ALA A 28 -7.78 7.19 -27.26
C ALA A 28 -8.62 6.31 -28.21
N GLN A 29 -9.05 6.87 -29.34
CA GLN A 29 -9.80 6.13 -30.36
C GLN A 29 -8.95 5.04 -31.02
N ARG A 30 -7.71 5.36 -31.38
CA ARG A 30 -6.80 4.44 -32.08
C ARG A 30 -6.39 3.23 -31.22
N LEU A 31 -6.19 3.44 -29.92
CA LEU A 31 -5.76 2.40 -28.99
C LEU A 31 -6.91 1.77 -28.19
N ALA A 32 -8.16 2.17 -28.45
CA ALA A 32 -9.36 1.74 -27.72
C ALA A 32 -9.22 1.87 -26.19
N VAL A 33 -8.70 3.01 -25.74
CA VAL A 33 -8.52 3.35 -24.31
C VAL A 33 -9.26 4.64 -23.99
N SER A 34 -9.59 4.87 -22.71
CA SER A 34 -10.24 6.12 -22.32
C SER A 34 -9.28 7.31 -22.42
N ARG A 35 -9.82 8.49 -22.77
CA ARG A 35 -9.05 9.76 -22.83
C ARG A 35 -8.37 10.09 -21.50
N THR A 36 -9.03 9.79 -20.38
CA THR A 36 -8.47 9.96 -19.02
C THR A 36 -7.25 9.08 -18.79
N THR A 37 -7.23 7.86 -19.33
CA THR A 37 -6.06 6.98 -19.27
C THR A 37 -4.90 7.54 -20.08
N VAL A 38 -5.16 8.06 -21.28
CA VAL A 38 -4.14 8.70 -22.12
C VAL A 38 -3.51 9.88 -21.40
N GLN A 39 -4.33 10.82 -20.91
CA GLN A 39 -3.85 12.02 -20.19
C GLN A 39 -3.05 11.65 -18.94
N LYS A 40 -3.53 10.67 -18.17
CA LYS A 40 -2.82 10.18 -16.97
C LYS A 40 -1.42 9.68 -17.30
N TRP A 41 -1.25 8.95 -18.39
CA TRP A 41 0.05 8.39 -18.76
C TRP A 41 1.00 9.41 -19.37
N ILE A 42 0.48 10.37 -20.16
CA ILE A 42 1.28 11.51 -20.64
C ILE A 42 1.82 12.30 -19.45
N HIS A 43 0.94 12.74 -18.55
CA HIS A 43 1.33 13.53 -17.38
C HIS A 43 2.32 12.77 -16.48
N ARG A 44 2.07 11.50 -16.20
CA ARG A 44 3.00 10.67 -15.42
C ARG A 44 4.36 10.53 -16.10
N HIS A 45 4.40 10.41 -17.43
CA HIS A 45 5.65 10.30 -18.18
C HIS A 45 6.44 11.60 -18.11
N GLU A 46 5.78 12.75 -18.24
CA GLU A 46 6.40 14.07 -18.08
C GLU A 46 6.93 14.29 -16.65
N GLU A 47 6.22 13.82 -15.63
CA GLU A 47 6.63 13.99 -14.22
C GLU A 47 7.73 13.02 -13.76
N ILE A 48 7.63 11.73 -14.12
CA ILE A 48 8.43 10.64 -13.52
C ILE A 48 9.29 9.93 -14.57
N GLY A 49 8.94 9.99 -15.85
CA GLY A 49 9.67 9.29 -16.93
C GLY A 49 9.52 7.76 -16.92
N ASN A 50 8.63 7.20 -16.10
CA ASN A 50 8.47 5.75 -15.94
C ASN A 50 7.09 5.24 -16.38
N LEU A 51 7.07 4.14 -17.13
CA LEU A 51 5.87 3.45 -17.63
C LEU A 51 5.46 2.24 -16.79
N LEU A 52 6.25 1.89 -15.78
CA LEU A 52 5.96 0.81 -14.87
C LEU A 52 4.90 1.22 -13.86
N ASP A 53 4.14 0.23 -13.39
CA ASP A 53 3.32 0.45 -12.21
C ASP A 53 4.23 0.59 -11.00
N ALA A 54 3.90 1.53 -10.11
CA ALA A 54 4.59 1.65 -8.85
C ALA A 54 4.42 0.37 -8.03
N GLU A 55 5.48 -0.02 -7.33
CA GLU A 55 5.39 -1.14 -6.40
C GLU A 55 4.31 -0.84 -5.35
N ARG A 56 3.35 -1.76 -5.25
CA ARG A 56 2.24 -1.60 -4.31
C ARG A 56 2.78 -1.76 -2.90
N ARG A 57 2.82 -0.65 -2.16
CA ARG A 57 3.09 -0.73 -0.72
C ARG A 57 1.90 -1.40 -0.04
N PRO A 58 2.10 -2.53 0.66
CA PRO A 58 1.03 -3.16 1.39
C PRO A 58 0.51 -2.22 2.48
N ARG A 59 -0.75 -2.41 2.86
CA ARG A 59 -1.31 -1.69 4.01
C ARG A 59 -0.44 -2.01 5.25
N PRO A 60 0.00 -1.00 6.03
CA PRO A 60 0.75 -1.24 7.26
C PRO A 60 0.01 -2.23 8.16
N ARG A 61 0.74 -3.19 8.74
CA ARG A 61 0.15 -4.12 9.71
C ARG A 61 -0.20 -3.35 10.99
N LEU A 62 -1.30 -3.74 11.62
CA LEU A 62 -1.71 -3.20 12.91
C LEU A 62 -0.99 -3.91 14.07
N THR A 63 -0.58 -5.16 13.87
CA THR A 63 0.12 -5.99 14.83
C THR A 63 1.58 -6.23 14.43
N SER A 64 2.45 -6.31 15.44
CA SER A 64 3.80 -6.82 15.29
C SER A 64 3.82 -8.34 15.25
N ARG A 65 4.86 -8.94 14.68
CA ARG A 65 5.03 -10.40 14.63
C ARG A 65 4.98 -11.04 16.02
N ALA A 66 5.62 -10.42 17.03
CA ALA A 66 5.60 -10.91 18.40
C ALA A 66 4.18 -10.90 19.02
N GLN A 67 3.36 -9.91 18.63
CA GLN A 67 1.96 -9.85 19.06
C GLN A 67 1.14 -10.93 18.38
N ASP A 68 1.36 -11.20 17.09
CA ASP A 68 0.71 -12.29 16.35
C ASP A 68 1.05 -13.65 16.98
N GLU A 69 2.31 -13.87 17.35
CA GLU A 69 2.77 -15.09 18.04
C GLU A 69 2.09 -15.24 19.41
N ALA A 70 2.00 -14.15 20.19
CA ALA A 70 1.30 -14.15 21.47
C ALA A 70 -0.22 -14.42 21.31
N ILE A 71 -0.85 -13.90 20.26
CA ILE A 71 -2.26 -14.18 19.92
C ILE A 71 -2.43 -15.66 19.57
N GLN A 72 -1.54 -16.21 18.74
CA GLN A 72 -1.61 -17.62 18.35
C GLN A 72 -1.45 -18.54 19.56
N GLN A 73 -0.51 -18.24 20.46
CA GLN A 73 -0.32 -19.02 21.67
C GLN A 73 -1.54 -18.92 22.60
N ALA A 74 -2.07 -17.72 22.79
CA ALA A 74 -3.30 -17.47 23.55
C ALA A 74 -4.51 -18.28 23.06
N VAL A 75 -4.63 -18.52 21.75
CA VAL A 75 -5.69 -19.35 21.14
C VAL A 75 -5.40 -20.84 21.31
N ARG A 76 -4.13 -21.26 21.27
CA ARG A 76 -3.76 -22.66 21.53
C ARG A 76 -4.03 -23.05 22.98
N ASP A 77 -3.71 -22.16 23.92
CA ASP A 77 -3.85 -22.42 25.35
C ASP A 77 -5.32 -22.44 25.79
N ASP A 78 -6.16 -21.59 25.21
CA ASP A 78 -7.62 -21.61 25.42
C ASP A 78 -8.37 -21.35 24.10
N PRO A 79 -8.72 -22.42 23.36
CA PRO A 79 -9.37 -22.32 22.05
C PRO A 79 -10.75 -21.66 22.08
N PHE A 80 -11.40 -21.60 23.24
CA PHE A 80 -12.74 -21.04 23.39
C PHE A 80 -12.72 -19.58 23.85
N THR A 81 -11.55 -18.95 24.03
CA THR A 81 -11.46 -17.54 24.41
C THR A 81 -11.97 -16.62 23.29
N ASN A 82 -12.74 -15.59 23.66
CA ASN A 82 -13.14 -14.50 22.75
C ASN A 82 -11.97 -13.56 22.39
N ALA A 83 -11.89 -13.11 21.13
CA ALA A 83 -10.96 -12.10 20.64
C ALA A 83 -10.88 -10.82 21.50
N VAL A 84 -12.00 -10.35 22.06
CA VAL A 84 -12.00 -9.18 22.96
C VAL A 84 -11.25 -9.48 24.25
N SER A 85 -11.41 -10.68 24.79
CA SER A 85 -10.73 -11.15 25.99
C SER A 85 -9.24 -11.36 25.73
N ILE A 86 -8.86 -11.93 24.59
CA ILE A 86 -7.46 -12.06 24.16
C ILE A 86 -6.82 -10.68 24.02
N ARG A 87 -7.50 -9.72 23.39
CA ARG A 87 -7.01 -8.33 23.26
C ARG A 87 -6.76 -7.67 24.61
N LYS A 88 -7.70 -7.82 25.56
CA LYS A 88 -7.55 -7.30 26.93
C LYS A 88 -6.39 -7.99 27.67
N ARG A 89 -6.32 -9.33 27.60
CA ARG A 89 -5.30 -10.17 28.24
C ARG A 89 -3.89 -9.80 27.74
N LEU A 90 -3.73 -9.66 26.42
CA LEU A 90 -2.46 -9.31 25.78
C LEU A 90 -2.22 -7.78 25.71
N ARG A 91 -3.11 -6.97 26.32
CA ARG A 91 -3.06 -5.49 26.33
C ARG A 91 -2.79 -4.88 24.93
N LEU A 92 -3.36 -5.47 23.89
CA LEU A 92 -3.13 -5.04 22.51
C LEU A 92 -3.89 -3.74 22.24
N ASN A 93 -3.16 -2.66 21.97
CA ASN A 93 -3.73 -1.34 21.69
C ASN A 93 -4.12 -1.20 20.20
N LEU A 94 -5.07 -2.04 19.77
CA LEU A 94 -5.61 -2.03 18.41
C LEU A 94 -6.77 -1.03 18.36
N ARG A 95 -6.54 0.17 17.80
CA ARG A 95 -7.61 1.16 17.60
C ARG A 95 -8.65 0.59 16.61
N PRO A 96 -9.96 0.62 16.92
CA PRO A 96 -10.98 0.23 15.95
C PRO A 96 -10.91 1.15 14.73
N SER A 97 -11.00 0.58 13.54
CA SER A 97 -10.93 1.31 12.28
C SER A 97 -12.07 2.33 12.21
N LYS A 98 -11.75 3.62 12.31
CA LYS A 98 -12.70 4.69 12.02
C LYS A 98 -13.12 4.57 10.54
N HIS A 99 -14.40 4.74 10.24
CA HIS A 99 -14.86 4.94 8.86
C HIS A 99 -14.39 6.33 8.42
N ILE A 100 -13.27 6.40 7.67
CA ILE A 100 -12.70 7.68 7.21
C ILE A 100 -13.47 8.12 5.96
N ARG A 101 -14.40 9.08 6.12
CA ARG A 101 -14.86 9.91 5.00
C ARG A 101 -13.73 10.87 4.64
N GLY A 102 -12.99 10.55 3.59
CA GLY A 102 -12.00 11.43 2.97
C GLY A 102 -10.65 11.51 3.68
N GLY A 103 -9.60 11.16 2.95
CA GLY A 103 -8.29 11.82 3.02
C GLY A 103 -7.47 11.75 4.33
N GLN A 104 -6.41 10.93 4.27
CA GLN A 104 -5.15 11.02 5.04
C GLN A 104 -5.22 11.14 6.57
N GLU A 105 -4.86 10.05 7.25
CA GLU A 105 -3.96 10.12 8.41
C GLU A 105 -2.90 9.01 8.32
N ARG A 106 -1.66 9.40 8.04
CA ARG A 106 -0.48 8.55 8.20
C ARG A 106 -0.08 8.63 9.68
N THR A 107 -0.51 7.67 10.50
CA THR A 107 0.09 7.46 11.82
C THR A 107 0.60 6.03 11.90
N CYS A 108 1.85 5.85 11.48
CA CYS A 108 2.64 4.68 11.79
C CYS A 108 3.63 5.12 12.89
N HIS A 109 3.29 4.94 14.16
CA HIS A 109 4.31 4.92 15.21
C HIS A 109 4.73 3.46 15.39
N GLY A 110 5.86 3.11 14.79
CA GLY A 110 6.66 1.98 15.24
C GLY A 110 7.55 2.50 16.36
N GLU A 111 7.22 2.15 17.61
CA GLU A 111 7.99 2.50 18.80
C GLU A 111 8.03 1.30 19.75
N GLY A 112 9.22 1.00 20.29
CA GLY A 112 9.50 0.07 21.39
C GLY A 112 10.15 -1.24 20.92
N LEU A 113 11.42 -1.56 21.21
CA LEU A 113 12.16 -1.34 22.45
C LEU A 113 13.66 -1.15 22.16
N GLY A 114 14.17 0.07 22.32
CA GLY A 114 15.58 0.32 22.59
C GLY A 114 15.78 0.20 24.10
N VAL A 115 16.50 -0.83 24.55
CA VAL A 115 16.89 -0.97 25.95
C VAL A 115 18.11 -0.06 26.20
N ASP A 116 17.87 1.18 26.62
CA ASP A 116 18.94 2.03 27.16
C ASP A 116 19.31 1.53 28.57
N LEU A 117 20.27 0.62 28.61
CA LEU A 117 20.90 0.12 29.82
C LEU A 117 21.89 1.18 30.35
N HIS A 118 21.40 2.22 31.03
CA HIS A 118 22.27 3.05 31.86
C HIS A 118 22.39 2.42 33.25
N SER A 119 23.42 1.59 33.40
CA SER A 119 23.89 1.06 34.68
C SER A 119 24.11 2.19 35.69
N ARG A 120 23.32 2.21 36.75
CA ARG A 120 23.64 2.90 38.01
C ARG A 120 24.22 1.89 39.00
N HIS A 121 25.54 1.82 39.06
CA HIS A 121 26.32 1.44 40.23
C HIS A 121 27.44 2.48 40.29
N GLY A 122 27.84 3.07 41.41
CA GLY A 122 27.57 2.89 42.82
C GLY A 122 28.61 3.77 43.51
#